data_AF-A0A7L4QQV2-F1
#
_entry.id   AF-A0A7L4QQV2-F1
#
_cell.length_a   1.000
_cell.length_b   1.000
_cell.length_c   1.000
_cell.angle_alpha   90.00
_cell.angle_beta   90.00
_cell.angle_gamma   90.00
#
_symmetry.space_group_name_H-M   'P 1'
#
loop_
_entity.id
_entity.type
_entity.pdbx_description
1 polymer ?
#
loop_
_entity_poly.entity_id
_entity_poly.type
_entity_poly.pdbx_seq_one_letter_code
_entity_poly.pdbx_strand_id
1 'polypeptide(L)'
;PAIITLAVLDGTATIIGYYFGRIKVINGKTIEGSLAGMALCFIVLLPFLPAVVAMLVVFLAGMVELFSPLDDNLLIPVSVCIFLTLLGLG
;
A
#
# COMPACT_ATOMS: atom_id res chain seq x y z
N PRO A 1 5.59 11.63 -2.04
CA PRO A 1 5.60 10.27 -1.43
C PRO A 1 4.30 9.50 -1.67
N ALA A 2 3.14 10.04 -1.27
CA ALA A 2 1.85 9.33 -1.29
C ALA A 2 1.45 8.77 -2.68
N ILE A 3 1.64 9.56 -3.76
CA ILE A 3 1.30 9.12 -5.14
C ILE A 3 2.23 7.99 -5.62
N ILE A 4 3.51 8.02 -5.22
CA ILE A 4 4.49 6.97 -5.58
C ILE A 4 4.15 5.70 -4.82
N THR A 5 3.85 5.81 -3.52
CA THR A 5 3.43 4.70 -2.67
C THR A 5 2.20 4.02 -3.26
N LEU A 6 1.21 4.80 -3.66
CA LEU A 6 0.00 4.34 -4.35
C LEU A 6 0.30 3.62 -5.66
N ALA A 7 0.96 4.29 -6.59
CA ALA A 7 1.17 3.76 -7.94
C ALA A 7 2.00 2.47 -7.90
N VAL A 8 3.00 2.40 -7.01
CA VAL A 8 3.80 1.19 -6.83
C VAL A 8 2.98 0.10 -6.18
N LEU A 9 2.30 0.37 -5.05
CA LEU A 9 1.51 -0.61 -4.30
C LEU A 9 0.41 -1.21 -5.17
N ASP A 10 -0.44 -0.37 -5.77
CA ASP A 10 -1.60 -0.79 -6.57
C ASP A 10 -1.16 -1.50 -7.87
N GLY A 11 -0.12 -0.99 -8.53
CA GLY A 11 0.43 -1.60 -9.74
C GLY A 11 1.04 -2.98 -9.47
N THR A 12 1.84 -3.13 -8.42
CA THR A 12 2.46 -4.43 -8.10
C THR A 12 1.48 -5.40 -7.47
N ALA A 13 0.54 -4.95 -6.64
CA ALA A 13 -0.51 -5.79 -6.08
C ALA A 13 -1.45 -6.32 -7.15
N THR A 14 -1.79 -5.51 -8.16
CA THR A 14 -2.62 -5.94 -9.30
C THR A 14 -1.88 -6.94 -10.18
N ILE A 15 -0.62 -6.67 -10.55
CA ILE A 15 0.16 -7.58 -11.39
C ILE A 15 0.38 -8.92 -10.68
N ILE A 16 0.83 -8.89 -9.42
CA ILE A 16 1.13 -10.12 -8.68
C ILE A 16 -0.16 -10.84 -8.30
N GLY A 17 -1.24 -10.12 -7.99
CA GLY A 17 -2.54 -10.73 -7.76
C GLY A 17 -3.16 -11.34 -9.02
N TYR A 18 -2.86 -10.82 -10.21
CA TYR A 18 -3.31 -11.41 -11.47
C TYR A 18 -2.56 -12.71 -11.80
N TYR A 19 -1.22 -12.72 -11.63
CA TYR A 19 -0.39 -13.87 -11.99
C TYR A 19 -0.29 -14.94 -10.89
N PHE A 20 -0.24 -14.53 -9.62
CA PHE A 20 0.02 -15.38 -8.46
C PHE A 20 -1.11 -15.38 -7.43
N GLY A 21 -2.18 -14.61 -7.64
CA GLY A 21 -3.30 -14.50 -6.70
C GLY A 21 -4.16 -15.76 -6.62
N ARG A 22 -3.75 -16.68 -5.75
CA ARG A 22 -4.48 -17.89 -5.36
C ARG A 22 -5.53 -17.59 -4.29
N ILE A 23 -5.20 -16.75 -3.30
CA ILE A 23 -6.11 -16.45 -2.18
C ILE A 23 -6.76 -15.09 -2.40
N LYS A 24 -7.98 -15.12 -2.96
CA LYS A 24 -8.82 -13.94 -3.18
C LYS A 24 -9.57 -13.57 -1.90
N VAL A 25 -9.66 -12.27 -1.61
CA VAL A 25 -10.32 -11.74 -0.40
C VAL A 25 -11.57 -10.95 -0.80
N ILE A 26 -11.50 -9.62 -0.78
CA ILE A 26 -12.61 -8.71 -1.07
C ILE A 26 -12.39 -8.13 -2.47
N ASN A 27 -13.46 -8.05 -3.25
CA ASN A 27 -13.49 -7.41 -4.58
C ASN A 27 -12.51 -7.99 -5.62
N GLY A 28 -12.08 -9.25 -5.46
CA GLY A 28 -11.13 -9.91 -6.37
C GLY A 28 -9.66 -9.63 -6.08
N LYS A 29 -9.35 -8.84 -5.04
CA LYS A 29 -7.98 -8.66 -4.56
C LYS A 29 -7.43 -9.92 -3.93
N THR A 30 -6.11 -10.06 -3.94
CA THR A 30 -5.44 -11.25 -3.42
C THR A 30 -4.46 -10.90 -2.32
N ILE A 31 -4.37 -11.76 -1.31
CA ILE A 31 -3.44 -11.56 -0.18
C ILE A 31 -2.00 -11.56 -0.68
N GLU A 32 -1.68 -12.44 -1.64
CA GLU A 32 -0.34 -12.53 -2.25
C GLU A 32 0.01 -11.25 -3.01
N GLY A 33 -0.95 -10.67 -3.74
CA GLY A 33 -0.79 -9.37 -4.40
C GLY A 33 -0.49 -8.27 -3.40
N SER A 34 -1.32 -8.09 -2.36
CA SER A 34 -1.08 -7.06 -1.34
C SER A 34 0.23 -7.25 -0.59
N LEU A 35 0.59 -8.47 -0.18
CA LEU A 35 1.87 -8.73 0.50
C LEU A 35 3.06 -8.39 -0.38
N ALA A 36 3.01 -8.73 -1.67
CA ALA A 36 4.09 -8.44 -2.59
C ALA A 36 4.17 -6.95 -2.93
N GLY A 37 3.02 -6.29 -3.09
CA GLY A 37 2.92 -4.83 -3.23
C GLY A 37 3.50 -4.11 -2.01
N MET A 38 3.16 -4.56 -0.80
CA MET A 38 3.72 -4.02 0.44
C MET A 38 5.25 -4.18 0.49
N ALA A 39 5.78 -5.37 0.17
CA ALA A 39 7.22 -5.61 0.17
C ALA A 39 7.97 -4.69 -0.81
N LEU A 40 7.45 -4.54 -2.03
CA LEU A 40 8.04 -3.63 -3.03
C LEU A 40 7.93 -2.17 -2.62
N CYS A 41 6.76 -1.76 -2.12
CA CYS A 41 6.53 -0.40 -1.69
C CYS A 41 7.43 0.00 -0.51
N PHE A 42 7.70 -0.93 0.41
CA PHE A 42 8.68 -0.74 1.49
C PHE A 42 10.09 -0.48 0.96
N ILE A 43 10.55 -1.28 0.00
CA ILE A 43 11.88 -1.11 -0.62
C ILE A 43 11.99 0.25 -1.32
N VAL A 44 10.92 0.67 -2.01
CA VAL A 44 10.87 1.97 -2.71
C VAL A 44 10.82 3.14 -1.73
N LEU A 45 10.24 2.96 -0.55
CA LEU A 45 10.11 4.01 0.48
C LEU A 45 11.37 4.18 1.35
N LEU A 46 12.21 3.15 1.51
CA LEU A 46 13.47 3.20 2.24
C LEU A 46 14.40 4.39 1.89
N PRO A 47 14.59 4.80 0.61
CA PRO A 47 15.39 5.97 0.28
C PRO A 47 14.74 7.31 0.61
N PHE A 48 13.42 7.36 0.83
CA PHE A 48 12.66 8.60 1.08
C PHE A 48 12.27 8.79 2.55
N LEU A 49 12.12 7.71 3.31
CA LEU A 49 11.68 7.74 4.70
C LEU A 49 12.50 6.79 5.59
N PRO A 50 12.62 7.09 6.89
CA PRO A 50 13.20 6.17 7.86
C PRO A 50 12.49 4.82 7.83
N ALA A 51 13.24 3.71 7.97
CA ALA A 51 12.70 2.35 7.83
C ALA A 51 11.47 2.09 8.72
N VAL A 52 11.44 2.66 9.92
CA VAL A 52 10.31 2.55 10.86
C VAL A 52 9.05 3.23 10.30
N VAL A 53 9.19 4.43 9.73
CA VAL A 53 8.06 5.18 9.15
C VAL A 53 7.58 4.51 7.87
N ALA A 54 8.51 4.07 7.02
CA ALA A 54 8.19 3.31 5.81
C ALA A 54 7.40 2.03 6.13
N MET A 55 7.80 1.29 7.17
CA MET A 55 7.09 0.08 7.61
C MET A 55 5.66 0.40 8.05
N LEU A 56 5.46 1.45 8.86
CA LEU A 56 4.13 1.85 9.32
C LEU A 56 3.23 2.30 8.17
N VAL A 57 3.76 3.11 7.24
CA VAL A 57 3.02 3.60 6.06
C VAL A 57 2.57 2.44 5.18
N VAL A 58 3.48 1.51 4.88
CA VAL A 58 3.18 0.34 4.06
C VAL A 58 2.21 -0.61 4.74
N PHE A 59 2.36 -0.81 6.06
CA PHE A 59 1.45 -1.65 6.84
C PHE A 59 0.03 -1.10 6.82
N LEU A 60 -0.14 0.21 7.07
CA LEU A 60 -1.44 0.87 6.98
C LEU A 60 -2.01 0.82 5.56
N ALA A 61 -1.19 1.12 4.54
CA ALA A 61 -1.63 1.11 3.16
C ALA A 61 -2.13 -0.28 2.72
N GLY A 62 -1.39 -1.35 3.03
CA GLY A 62 -1.80 -2.70 2.68
C GLY A 62 -2.99 -3.23 3.50
N MET A 63 -3.15 -2.80 4.76
CA MET A 63 -4.36 -3.10 5.54
C MET A 63 -5.59 -2.39 4.97
N VAL A 64 -5.46 -1.11 4.60
CA VAL A 64 -6.53 -0.36 3.93
C VAL A 64 -6.86 -1.01 2.59
N GLU A 65 -5.86 -1.38 1.79
CA GLU A 65 -6.06 -2.03 0.51
C GLU A 65 -6.77 -3.40 0.64
N LEU A 66 -6.39 -4.21 1.65
CA LEU A 66 -6.95 -5.55 1.82
C LEU A 66 -8.38 -5.54 2.40
N PHE A 67 -8.70 -4.56 3.26
CA PHE A 67 -9.99 -4.48 3.95
C PHE A 67 -10.95 -3.44 3.39
N SER A 68 -10.52 -2.55 2.49
CA SER A 68 -11.40 -1.55 1.88
C SER A 68 -12.23 -2.15 0.74
N PRO A 69 -13.58 -2.12 0.83
CA PRO A 69 -14.47 -2.37 -0.30
C PRO A 69 -14.70 -1.12 -1.17
N LEU A 70 -14.09 0.03 -0.84
CA LEU A 70 -14.25 1.33 -1.49
C LEU A 70 -13.01 1.71 -2.33
N ASP A 71 -13.17 2.63 -3.29
CA ASP A 71 -12.12 3.09 -4.23
C ASP A 71 -10.77 3.40 -3.57
N ASP A 72 -9.80 2.50 -3.76
CA ASP A 72 -8.44 2.55 -3.20
C ASP A 72 -7.67 3.81 -3.61
N ASN A 73 -8.00 4.36 -4.78
CA ASN A 73 -7.43 5.58 -5.33
C ASN A 73 -7.72 6.83 -4.51
N LEU A 74 -8.71 6.81 -3.61
CA LEU A 74 -9.03 7.92 -2.71
C LEU A 74 -8.61 7.62 -1.27
N LEU A 75 -8.76 6.38 -0.82
CA LEU A 75 -8.50 6.01 0.57
C LEU A 75 -7.02 5.92 0.91
N ILE A 76 -6.19 5.35 0.05
CA ILE A 76 -4.76 5.22 0.32
C ILE A 76 -4.05 6.60 0.36
N PRO A 77 -4.27 7.57 -0.58
CA PRO A 77 -3.60 8.86 -0.50
C PRO A 77 -4.03 9.64 0.75
N VAL A 78 -5.32 9.60 1.09
CA VAL A 78 -5.86 10.28 2.28
C VAL A 78 -5.27 9.66 3.55
N SER A 79 -5.20 8.33 3.64
CA SER A 79 -4.61 7.62 4.79
C SER A 79 -3.13 7.96 4.97
N VAL A 80 -2.36 7.94 3.89
CA VAL A 80 -0.93 8.26 3.91
C VAL A 80 -0.70 9.74 4.27
N CYS A 81 -1.50 10.65 3.70
CA CYS A 81 -1.41 12.08 4.03
C CYS A 81 -1.74 12.35 5.50
N ILE A 82 -2.83 11.80 6.03
CA ILE A 82 -3.19 11.95 7.46
C ILE A 82 -2.07 11.42 8.35
N PHE A 83 -1.49 10.27 8.01
CA PHE A 83 -0.43 9.67 8.81
C PHE A 83 0.87 10.49 8.81
N LEU A 84 1.26 11.04 7.66
CA LEU A 84 2.42 11.94 7.54
C LEU A 84 2.19 13.28 8.26
N THR A 85 0.99 13.86 8.18
CA THR A 85 0.62 15.07 8.92
C THR A 85 0.66 14.81 10.43
N LEU A 86 0.16 13.66 10.91
CA LEU A 86 0.22 13.30 12.33
C LEU A 86 1.65 13.10 12.85
N LEU A 87 2.58 12.69 11.98
CA LEU A 87 4.00 12.58 12.29
C LEU A 87 4.75 13.92 12.21
N GLY A 88 4.08 15.03 11.86
CA GLY A 88 4.71 16.34 11.71
C GLY A 88 5.67 16.44 10.51
N LEU A 89 5.52 15.54 9.54
CA LEU A 89 6.32 15.44 8.31
C LEU A 89 5.51 15.84 7.06
N GLY A 90 4.32 16.41 7.25
CA GLY A 90 3.39 16.83 6.20
C GLY A 90 3.44 18.31 5.89
#